data_AF-X1F0W3-F1
#
_entry.id   AF-X1F0W3-F1
#
_cell.length_a   1.000
_cell.length_b   1.000
_cell.length_c   1.000
_cell.angle_alpha   90.00
_cell.angle_beta   90.00
_cell.angle_gamma   90.00
#
_symmetry.space_group_name_H-M   'P 1'
#
loop_
_entity.id
_entity.type
_entity.pdbx_description
1 polymer ?
#
loop_
_entity_poly.entity_id
_entity_poly.type
_entity_poly.pdbx_seq_one_letter_code
_entity_poly.pdbx_strand_id
1 'polypeptide(L)'
;MSSAVLTTDIQTLHDCESVTGAVGNKPVLESEIKKEGNNSLGFTVTQNKVSGVSFTSVDLTGKTSRMWYASITFPNMDLKANGGLRFYAKGGNTAYWLIAGSDTYFGGWINIVVDMDSTPDSGSFTKTAVTEIGVEITTVSSPKNLTNTWIDYARYGAGITATGGTAFTSGNYISLKDVALEDKANGYGIVEENPVTGEIALFGEVNIGNGSTTTYYKEDKSAATFADVSVPATLYKMLFQGSGCNVSLGGFALKAYNQTFTLDASDANLNALTMIGCSIGFADAAYFKAGQSITNCVFDSCGQIDPATATFLNNTISGYAGTEGALLLPTVTTNMSDLMFISSGAGHAIYAGATGTRTLAGILYSGYGADDTTDAEVYNNSGGLVTLDISGGGQSPTVRDGSGASTVVNATVNVTIAANVTLVGAEIRIYDLDTTPPEFGTELAGTESCPTATYGYAGDGGNVILIQIMKDGYVE
;
A
#
# COMPACT_ATOMS: atom_id res chain seq x y z
N MET A 1 20.94 -20.52 -6.40
CA MET A 1 20.16 -19.31 -6.07
C MET A 1 19.87 -18.63 -7.38
N SER A 2 18.61 -18.28 -7.61
CA SER A 2 18.23 -17.40 -8.72
C SER A 2 18.96 -16.05 -8.54
N SER A 3 19.22 -15.35 -9.63
CA SER A 3 19.71 -13.97 -9.57
C SER A 3 18.62 -13.10 -10.17
N ALA A 4 18.26 -12.02 -9.46
CA ALA A 4 17.50 -10.97 -10.09
C ALA A 4 18.33 -10.34 -11.22
N VAL A 5 17.66 -9.92 -12.29
CA VAL A 5 18.23 -9.06 -13.33
C VAL A 5 17.51 -7.73 -13.26
N LEU A 6 18.27 -6.65 -13.05
CA LEU A 6 17.72 -5.31 -12.93
C LEU A 6 17.89 -4.52 -14.23
N THR A 7 16.81 -3.88 -14.64
CA THR A 7 16.83 -2.75 -15.58
C THR A 7 16.34 -1.51 -14.86
N THR A 8 16.84 -0.33 -15.22
CA THR A 8 16.55 0.89 -14.46
C THR A 8 16.47 2.13 -15.35
N ASP A 9 15.73 3.13 -14.90
CA ASP A 9 15.76 4.50 -15.42
C ASP A 9 16.81 5.37 -14.70
N ILE A 10 17.53 4.80 -13.72
CA ILE A 10 18.53 5.48 -12.90
C ILE A 10 19.78 5.76 -13.72
N GLN A 11 20.20 7.02 -13.68
CA GLN A 11 21.37 7.53 -14.37
C GLN A 11 22.42 7.99 -13.36
N THR A 12 23.67 7.73 -13.70
CA THR A 12 24.82 8.10 -12.87
C THR A 12 25.18 9.57 -13.10
N LEU A 13 25.26 10.35 -12.02
CA LEU A 13 25.90 11.66 -12.03
C LEU A 13 27.39 11.52 -11.72
N HIS A 14 27.70 10.66 -10.73
CA HIS A 14 29.07 10.36 -10.34
C HIS A 14 29.10 9.03 -9.56
N ASP A 15 29.95 8.09 -9.98
CA ASP A 15 30.08 6.75 -9.36
C ASP A 15 31.06 6.72 -8.17
N CYS A 16 31.80 7.81 -7.94
CA CYS A 16 32.77 7.95 -6.85
C CYS A 16 33.99 7.01 -6.96
N GLU A 17 34.26 6.50 -8.15
CA GLU A 17 35.44 5.68 -8.46
C GLU A 17 36.66 6.51 -8.91
N SER A 18 36.50 7.83 -9.03
CA SER A 18 37.59 8.78 -9.27
C SER A 18 37.32 10.13 -8.59
N VAL A 19 38.36 10.92 -8.33
CA VAL A 19 38.18 12.32 -7.84
C VAL A 19 37.81 13.31 -8.95
N THR A 20 37.69 12.85 -10.20
CA THR A 20 37.40 13.73 -11.35
C THR A 20 35.97 14.23 -11.27
N GLY A 21 35.78 15.54 -11.17
CA GLY A 21 34.45 16.13 -11.00
C GLY A 21 34.05 16.28 -9.52
N ALA A 22 34.77 15.67 -8.57
CA ALA A 22 34.54 15.92 -7.15
C ALA A 22 34.82 17.40 -6.81
N VAL A 23 33.91 18.01 -6.05
CA VAL A 23 34.00 19.40 -5.60
C VAL A 23 34.01 19.47 -4.07
N GLY A 24 34.74 20.43 -3.53
CA GLY A 24 34.88 20.60 -2.08
C GLY A 24 36.32 20.53 -1.59
N ASN A 25 36.49 20.43 -0.28
CA ASN A 25 37.79 20.55 0.35
C ASN A 25 38.53 19.20 0.39
N LYS A 26 39.58 19.08 -0.43
CA LYS A 26 40.49 17.92 -0.50
C LYS A 26 39.76 16.59 -0.76
N PRO A 27 39.06 16.44 -1.90
CA PRO A 27 38.53 15.14 -2.28
C PRO A 27 39.66 14.12 -2.41
N VAL A 28 39.48 12.97 -1.78
CA VAL A 28 40.37 11.82 -1.87
C VAL A 28 39.55 10.57 -2.15
N LEU A 29 40.12 9.59 -2.85
CA LEU A 29 39.51 8.27 -2.92
C LEU A 29 39.73 7.53 -1.60
N GLU A 30 38.66 6.96 -1.08
CA GLU A 30 38.71 6.12 0.11
C GLU A 30 38.22 4.70 -0.22
N SER A 31 39.05 3.70 0.07
CA SER A 31 38.76 2.31 -0.26
C SER A 31 38.29 1.50 0.95
N GLU A 32 38.53 1.99 2.17
CA GLU A 32 38.13 1.30 3.40
C GLU A 32 36.73 1.69 3.86
N ILE A 33 36.33 2.94 3.61
CA ILE A 33 35.03 3.50 3.99
C ILE A 33 34.27 3.78 2.70
N LYS A 34 33.45 2.82 2.29
CA LYS A 34 32.61 2.90 1.08
C LYS A 34 31.28 2.20 1.31
N LYS A 35 30.29 2.54 0.48
CA LYS A 35 28.97 1.92 0.49
C LYS A 35 28.84 0.90 -0.63
N GLU A 36 29.26 1.29 -1.82
CA GLU A 36 29.16 0.53 -3.06
C GLU A 36 30.50 0.57 -3.81
N GLY A 37 30.63 -0.22 -4.88
CA GLY A 37 31.84 -0.20 -5.71
C GLY A 37 33.15 -0.53 -4.97
N ASN A 38 34.25 0.05 -5.47
CA ASN A 38 35.59 -0.15 -4.92
C ASN A 38 36.05 1.02 -4.05
N ASN A 39 35.50 2.21 -4.25
CA ASN A 39 35.88 3.44 -3.55
C ASN A 39 34.67 4.29 -3.19
N SER A 40 34.88 5.26 -2.31
CA SER A 40 34.01 6.43 -2.13
C SER A 40 34.84 7.71 -2.26
N LEU A 41 34.17 8.87 -2.29
CA LEU A 41 34.82 10.16 -2.20
C LEU A 41 34.88 10.63 -0.74
N GLY A 42 36.09 10.65 -0.18
CA GLY A 42 36.37 11.20 1.14
C GLY A 42 36.69 12.71 1.09
N PHE A 43 36.22 13.45 2.10
CA PHE A 43 36.44 14.88 2.27
C PHE A 43 36.87 15.23 3.70
N THR A 44 37.58 16.35 3.83
CA THR A 44 37.95 16.91 5.14
C THR A 44 37.10 18.14 5.47
N VAL A 45 36.17 17.97 6.41
CA VAL A 45 35.32 19.05 6.94
C VAL A 45 35.96 19.62 8.21
N THR A 46 36.41 20.88 8.16
CA THR A 46 37.02 21.57 9.32
C THR A 46 36.15 22.70 9.88
N GLN A 47 35.31 23.31 9.04
CA GLN A 47 34.29 24.30 9.38
C GLN A 47 33.44 24.60 8.14
N ASN A 48 32.11 24.52 8.24
CA ASN A 48 31.13 24.93 7.23
C ASN A 48 31.59 24.67 5.79
N LYS A 49 31.56 23.40 5.36
CA LYS A 49 32.11 22.98 4.06
C LYS A 49 31.08 22.31 3.18
N VAL A 50 31.21 22.61 1.90
CA VAL A 50 30.59 21.89 0.79
C VAL A 50 31.46 20.69 0.41
N SER A 51 30.83 19.57 0.12
CA SER A 51 31.42 18.35 -0.41
C SER A 51 30.44 17.73 -1.39
N GLY A 52 30.84 17.52 -2.64
CA GLY A 52 29.90 17.12 -3.66
C GLY A 52 30.58 16.67 -4.94
N VAL A 53 29.79 16.64 -6.01
CA VAL A 53 30.21 16.25 -7.35
C VAL A 53 29.66 17.23 -8.37
N SER A 54 30.48 17.54 -9.36
CA SER A 54 30.16 18.35 -10.52
C SER A 54 30.20 17.49 -11.77
N PHE A 55 29.33 17.82 -12.73
CA PHE A 55 29.11 17.04 -13.94
C PHE A 55 28.64 17.96 -15.07
N THR A 56 28.61 17.42 -16.28
CA THR A 56 28.00 18.10 -17.43
C THR A 56 26.53 18.37 -17.15
N SER A 57 26.06 19.58 -17.45
CA SER A 57 24.67 20.02 -17.24
C SER A 57 23.62 18.93 -17.53
N VAL A 58 22.76 18.64 -16.56
CA VAL A 58 21.64 17.67 -16.64
C VAL A 58 20.30 18.35 -16.35
N ASP A 59 19.24 17.91 -17.03
CA ASP A 59 17.86 18.25 -16.68
C ASP A 59 17.32 17.27 -15.63
N LEU A 60 17.02 17.81 -14.44
CA LEU A 60 16.48 17.07 -13.30
C LEU A 60 15.00 17.38 -13.05
N THR A 61 14.27 17.96 -14.01
CA THR A 61 12.82 18.18 -13.91
C THR A 61 12.08 16.85 -13.76
N GLY A 62 11.22 16.71 -12.75
CA GLY A 62 10.50 15.46 -12.46
C GLY A 62 11.39 14.32 -11.99
N LYS A 63 12.64 14.59 -11.56
CA LYS A 63 13.59 13.56 -11.12
C LYS A 63 13.80 13.59 -9.62
N THR A 64 14.10 12.41 -9.07
CA THR A 64 14.59 12.27 -7.70
C THR A 64 16.10 12.01 -7.77
N SER A 65 16.89 12.85 -7.09
CA SER A 65 18.33 12.65 -6.93
C SER A 65 18.61 11.87 -5.66
N ARG A 66 19.70 11.11 -5.67
CA ARG A 66 20.14 10.30 -4.54
C ARG A 66 21.65 10.26 -4.41
N MET A 67 22.13 10.12 -3.17
CA MET A 67 23.54 10.00 -2.86
C MET A 67 23.73 9.34 -1.50
N TRP A 68 24.65 8.39 -1.41
CA TRP A 68 25.05 7.83 -0.13
C TRP A 68 25.95 8.81 0.62
N TYR A 69 25.71 8.96 1.92
CA TYR A 69 26.48 9.84 2.78
C TYR A 69 26.86 9.14 4.07
N ALA A 70 28.11 9.33 4.51
CA ALA A 70 28.56 8.99 5.84
C ALA A 70 29.48 10.08 6.40
N SER A 71 29.47 10.28 7.71
CA SER A 71 30.41 11.18 8.37
C SER A 71 30.63 10.80 9.82
N ILE A 72 31.87 10.99 10.28
CA ILE A 72 32.22 10.91 11.71
C ILE A 72 32.20 12.29 12.38
N THR A 73 31.83 13.35 11.64
CA THR A 73 31.74 14.72 12.16
C THR A 73 30.41 15.03 12.83
N PHE A 74 29.48 14.07 12.89
CA PHE A 74 28.14 14.26 13.46
C PHE A 74 28.13 14.86 14.89
N PRO A 75 29.10 14.59 15.81
CA PRO A 75 29.10 15.24 17.12
C PRO A 75 29.39 16.75 17.06
N ASN A 76 29.98 17.20 15.95
CA ASN A 76 30.33 18.60 15.69
C ASN A 76 29.32 19.30 14.79
N MET A 77 28.40 18.55 14.17
CA MET A 77 27.37 19.06 13.26
C MET A 77 26.36 19.92 14.04
N ASP A 78 25.87 20.99 13.41
CA ASP A 78 24.74 21.75 13.95
C ASP A 78 23.44 20.92 13.93
N LEU A 79 22.39 21.43 14.56
CA LEU A 79 21.05 20.85 14.51
C LEU A 79 20.52 20.86 13.07
N LYS A 80 19.59 19.94 12.76
CA LYS A 80 18.97 19.86 11.42
C LYS A 80 18.37 21.20 11.01
N ALA A 81 17.64 21.84 11.93
CA ALA A 81 16.98 23.13 11.71
C ALA A 81 17.96 24.29 11.40
N ASN A 82 19.23 24.16 11.81
CA ASN A 82 20.28 25.16 11.57
C ASN A 82 21.17 24.81 10.37
N GLY A 83 20.77 23.81 9.57
CA GLY A 83 21.51 23.42 8.37
C GLY A 83 22.67 22.46 8.61
N GLY A 84 22.62 21.66 9.69
CA GLY A 84 23.61 20.63 10.06
C GLY A 84 24.16 19.86 8.86
N LEU A 85 23.36 18.98 8.26
CA LEU A 85 23.60 18.34 6.96
C LEU A 85 22.53 18.79 5.98
N ARG A 86 22.96 19.39 4.87
CA ARG A 86 22.10 19.81 3.78
C ARG A 86 22.48 19.13 2.49
N PHE A 87 21.51 18.71 1.70
CA PHE A 87 21.72 18.43 0.28
C PHE A 87 21.67 19.74 -0.49
N TYR A 88 22.46 19.88 -1.55
CA TYR A 88 22.37 21.04 -2.43
C TYR A 88 22.40 20.64 -3.90
N ALA A 89 21.80 21.50 -4.73
CA ALA A 89 21.86 21.41 -6.18
C ALA A 89 22.11 22.79 -6.79
N LYS A 90 22.89 22.83 -7.87
CA LYS A 90 23.29 24.08 -8.54
C LYS A 90 23.00 24.05 -10.04
N GLY A 91 22.17 24.99 -10.49
CA GLY A 91 21.87 25.25 -11.89
C GLY A 91 21.74 26.75 -12.12
N GLY A 92 22.87 27.46 -12.13
CA GLY A 92 22.92 28.93 -12.01
C GLY A 92 22.98 29.37 -10.55
N ASN A 93 21.84 29.34 -9.85
CA ASN A 93 21.77 29.53 -8.40
C ASN A 93 21.89 28.18 -7.65
N THR A 94 22.03 28.24 -6.33
CA THR A 94 22.08 27.05 -5.46
C THR A 94 20.82 26.96 -4.59
N ALA A 95 20.25 25.76 -4.52
CA ALA A 95 19.16 25.39 -3.63
C ALA A 95 19.63 24.36 -2.59
N TYR A 96 19.01 24.37 -1.42
CA TYR A 96 19.37 23.51 -0.30
C TYR A 96 18.15 22.84 0.35
N TRP A 97 18.32 21.59 0.78
CA TRP A 97 17.35 20.80 1.53
C TRP A 97 17.97 20.31 2.84
N LEU A 98 17.26 20.47 3.96
CA LEU A 98 17.66 20.03 5.28
C LEU A 98 17.50 18.50 5.39
N ILE A 99 18.62 17.78 5.46
CA ILE A 99 18.61 16.31 5.53
C ILE A 99 18.63 15.86 6.98
N ALA A 100 19.66 16.28 7.72
CA ALA A 100 19.89 15.85 9.09
C ALA A 100 20.68 16.87 9.92
N GLY A 101 20.88 16.58 11.19
CA GLY A 101 21.77 17.31 12.10
C GLY A 101 22.31 16.40 13.19
N SER A 102 23.01 16.96 14.18
CA SER A 102 23.47 16.21 15.36
C SER A 102 22.34 15.58 16.19
N ASP A 103 21.11 16.05 16.00
CA ASP A 103 19.88 15.57 16.63
C ASP A 103 19.20 14.42 15.87
N THR A 104 19.53 14.21 14.59
CA THR A 104 18.85 13.21 13.74
C THR A 104 19.78 12.24 13.00
N TYR A 105 21.09 12.52 12.94
CA TYR A 105 22.08 11.64 12.33
C TYR A 105 23.00 11.03 13.39
N PHE A 106 22.92 9.70 13.54
CA PHE A 106 23.62 8.94 14.57
C PHE A 106 24.84 8.19 14.04
N GLY A 107 25.33 8.55 12.85
CA GLY A 107 26.44 7.88 12.16
C GLY A 107 25.98 6.81 11.17
N GLY A 108 26.96 6.16 10.53
CA GLY A 108 26.71 5.15 9.49
C GLY A 108 26.38 5.75 8.12
N TRP A 109 26.11 4.88 7.14
CA TRP A 109 25.67 5.32 5.82
C TRP A 109 24.18 5.62 5.82
N ILE A 110 23.79 6.72 5.20
CA ILE A 110 22.39 7.06 4.88
C ILE A 110 22.25 7.29 3.38
N ASN A 111 21.10 6.92 2.83
CA ASN A 111 20.72 7.27 1.47
C ASN A 111 20.02 8.63 1.52
N ILE A 112 20.68 9.68 1.02
CA ILE A 112 20.03 10.97 0.85
C ILE A 112 19.19 10.88 -0.42
N VAL A 113 17.87 11.09 -0.31
CA VAL A 113 16.94 11.07 -1.43
C VAL A 113 16.22 12.42 -1.46
N VAL A 114 16.28 13.12 -2.59
CA VAL A 114 15.70 14.46 -2.75
C VAL A 114 14.89 14.53 -4.04
N ASP A 115 13.62 14.89 -3.89
CA ASP A 115 12.80 15.31 -5.02
C ASP A 115 13.30 16.64 -5.57
N MET A 116 13.80 16.63 -6.81
CA MET A 116 14.29 17.84 -7.45
C MET A 116 13.15 18.78 -7.85
N ASP A 117 11.90 18.32 -7.80
CA ASP A 117 10.72 19.17 -7.98
C ASP A 117 10.19 19.83 -6.72
N SER A 118 10.55 19.31 -5.55
CA SER A 118 10.15 19.86 -4.26
C SER A 118 10.66 21.28 -4.04
N THR A 119 9.97 22.01 -3.17
CA THR A 119 10.42 23.34 -2.76
C THR A 119 11.63 23.19 -1.83
N PRO A 120 12.80 23.77 -2.16
CA PRO A 120 13.95 23.73 -1.27
C PRO A 120 13.72 24.56 0.00
N ASP A 121 14.34 24.16 1.10
CA ASP A 121 14.30 24.91 2.37
C ASP A 121 14.94 26.30 2.24
N SER A 122 15.89 26.45 1.32
CA SER A 122 16.44 27.77 0.96
C SER A 122 17.04 27.80 -0.45
N GLY A 123 17.11 29.00 -1.02
CA GLY A 123 17.70 29.22 -2.33
C GLY A 123 16.79 28.83 -3.49
N SER A 124 17.38 28.76 -4.68
CA SER A 124 16.70 28.36 -5.92
C SER A 124 17.73 27.87 -6.94
N PHE A 125 17.28 27.17 -7.97
CA PHE A 125 18.17 26.66 -9.02
C PHE A 125 17.37 26.42 -10.31
N THR A 126 18.08 26.30 -11.43
CA THR A 126 17.50 25.96 -12.73
C THR A 126 17.55 24.45 -12.93
N LYS A 127 16.40 23.78 -12.78
CA LYS A 127 16.27 22.32 -12.85
C LYS A 127 16.71 21.73 -14.19
N THR A 128 16.53 22.47 -15.28
CA THR A 128 16.89 22.04 -16.65
C THR A 128 18.38 22.15 -16.96
N ALA A 129 19.19 22.69 -16.04
CA ALA A 129 20.61 22.92 -16.26
C ALA A 129 21.44 22.75 -14.97
N VAL A 130 21.26 21.63 -14.28
CA VAL A 130 21.99 21.31 -13.04
C VAL A 130 23.40 20.83 -13.37
N THR A 131 24.39 21.40 -12.70
CA THR A 131 25.82 21.17 -12.96
C THR A 131 26.58 20.59 -11.76
N GLU A 132 25.96 20.63 -10.58
CA GLU A 132 26.57 20.20 -9.32
C GLU A 132 25.47 19.74 -8.35
N ILE A 133 25.72 18.63 -7.66
CA ILE A 133 24.97 18.23 -6.47
C ILE A 133 25.93 17.76 -5.38
N GLY A 134 25.49 17.81 -4.13
CA GLY A 134 26.28 17.27 -3.04
C GLY A 134 25.67 17.58 -1.68
N VAL A 135 26.53 17.64 -0.68
CA VAL A 135 26.19 18.02 0.68
C VAL A 135 26.93 19.28 1.15
N GLU A 136 26.26 20.06 1.98
CA GLU A 136 26.87 21.10 2.79
C GLU A 136 26.70 20.76 4.27
N ILE A 137 27.80 20.80 5.02
CA ILE A 137 27.81 20.49 6.44
C ILE A 137 28.15 21.73 7.23
N THR A 138 27.24 22.11 8.13
CA THR A 138 27.41 23.19 9.10
C THR A 138 27.83 22.61 10.44
N THR A 139 28.89 23.15 11.04
CA THR A 139 29.47 22.62 12.28
C THR A 139 29.55 23.69 13.36
N VAL A 140 29.16 23.37 14.59
CA VAL A 140 29.25 24.27 15.77
C VAL A 140 30.63 24.28 16.41
N SER A 141 31.45 23.27 16.13
CA SER A 141 32.84 23.16 16.57
C SER A 141 33.69 22.51 15.49
N SER A 142 35.00 22.76 15.47
CA SER A 142 35.88 22.21 14.42
C SER A 142 36.08 20.70 14.60
N PRO A 143 35.70 19.88 13.60
CA PRO A 143 36.07 18.47 13.58
C PRO A 143 37.57 18.29 13.39
N LYS A 144 38.06 17.05 13.55
CA LYS A 144 39.47 16.73 13.30
C LYS A 144 39.83 17.02 11.84
N ASN A 145 41.02 17.58 11.62
CA ASN A 145 41.57 17.89 10.29
C ASN A 145 42.14 16.65 9.59
N LEU A 146 41.25 15.71 9.29
CA LEU A 146 41.47 14.45 8.58
C LEU A 146 40.20 14.10 7.79
N THR A 147 40.28 13.18 6.84
CA THR A 147 39.11 12.71 6.07
C THR A 147 38.05 12.18 7.04
N ASN A 148 36.90 12.85 7.06
CA ASN A 148 35.90 12.66 8.10
C ASN A 148 34.46 12.62 7.58
N THR A 149 34.30 12.76 6.26
CA THR A 149 33.02 12.70 5.54
C THR A 149 33.25 11.96 4.23
N TRP A 150 32.27 11.17 3.83
CA TRP A 150 32.29 10.38 2.61
C TRP A 150 30.96 10.53 1.89
N ILE A 151 31.02 10.63 0.57
CA ILE A 151 29.87 10.44 -0.30
C ILE A 151 30.16 9.31 -1.27
N ASP A 152 29.11 8.62 -1.68
CA ASP A 152 29.20 7.51 -2.59
C ASP A 152 28.00 7.51 -3.55
N TYR A 153 28.21 7.02 -4.77
CA TYR A 153 27.22 6.93 -5.86
C TYR A 153 26.13 8.01 -5.89
N ALA A 154 26.42 9.11 -6.57
CA ALA A 154 25.46 10.16 -6.86
C ALA A 154 24.67 9.83 -8.14
N ARG A 155 23.34 9.74 -8.04
CA ARG A 155 22.46 9.30 -9.14
C ARG A 155 21.14 10.06 -9.17
N TYR A 156 20.38 9.88 -10.24
CA TYR A 156 18.97 10.29 -10.30
C TYR A 156 18.13 9.29 -11.09
N GLY A 157 16.84 9.23 -10.79
CA GLY A 157 15.89 8.30 -11.40
C GLY A 157 14.82 7.86 -10.40
N ALA A 158 13.82 7.15 -10.88
CA ALA A 158 12.68 6.75 -10.07
C ALA A 158 12.88 5.38 -9.41
N GLY A 159 13.38 4.39 -10.16
CA GLY A 159 13.19 3.00 -9.78
C GLY A 159 14.02 1.94 -10.48
N ILE A 160 13.72 0.70 -10.13
CA ILE A 160 14.24 -0.49 -10.79
C ILE A 160 13.10 -1.38 -11.25
N THR A 161 13.35 -2.13 -12.30
CA THR A 161 12.53 -3.27 -12.73
C THR A 161 13.33 -4.54 -12.59
N ALA A 162 12.84 -5.46 -11.77
CA ALA A 162 13.45 -6.76 -11.52
C ALA A 162 12.75 -7.86 -12.31
N THR A 163 13.55 -8.74 -12.92
CA THR A 163 13.09 -9.94 -13.62
C THR A 163 13.94 -11.15 -13.26
N GLY A 164 13.43 -12.34 -13.58
CA GLY A 164 14.17 -13.59 -13.43
C GLY A 164 13.45 -14.65 -12.61
N GLY A 165 14.22 -15.65 -12.18
CA GLY A 165 13.71 -16.85 -11.51
C GLY A 165 13.06 -17.86 -12.45
N THR A 166 12.65 -18.99 -11.88
CA THR A 166 11.93 -20.08 -12.53
C THR A 166 10.76 -20.52 -11.66
N ALA A 167 9.91 -21.41 -12.19
CA ALA A 167 8.66 -21.84 -11.56
C ALA A 167 8.81 -22.16 -10.07
N PHE A 168 7.81 -21.78 -9.25
CA PHE A 168 7.88 -21.92 -7.79
C PHE A 168 8.20 -23.35 -7.30
N THR A 169 7.79 -24.38 -8.05
CA THR A 169 8.10 -25.79 -7.77
C THR A 169 9.59 -26.12 -7.82
N SER A 170 10.38 -25.34 -8.55
CA SER A 170 11.84 -25.50 -8.64
C SER A 170 12.59 -24.85 -7.47
N GLY A 171 11.94 -24.01 -6.67
CA GLY A 171 12.56 -23.25 -5.58
C GLY A 171 13.50 -22.13 -6.03
N ASN A 172 13.58 -21.83 -7.33
CA ASN A 172 14.49 -20.84 -7.91
C ASN A 172 13.74 -19.56 -8.35
N TYR A 173 12.87 -19.00 -7.52
CA TYR A 173 12.23 -17.69 -7.74
C TYR A 173 13.12 -16.54 -7.25
N ILE A 174 12.87 -15.30 -7.67
CA ILE A 174 13.54 -14.12 -7.09
C ILE A 174 12.74 -13.55 -5.91
N SER A 175 13.42 -12.87 -5.01
CA SER A 175 12.88 -12.16 -3.84
C SER A 175 13.48 -10.75 -3.75
N LEU A 176 12.97 -9.90 -2.86
CA LEU A 176 13.51 -8.56 -2.59
C LEU A 176 14.93 -8.63 -2.07
N LYS A 177 15.32 -9.73 -1.40
CA LYS A 177 16.71 -9.96 -1.03
C LYS A 177 17.61 -10.10 -2.25
N ASP A 178 17.18 -10.87 -3.25
CA ASP A 178 17.94 -11.01 -4.50
C ASP A 178 18.02 -9.68 -5.26
N VAL A 179 16.93 -8.90 -5.21
CA VAL A 179 16.88 -7.54 -5.76
C VAL A 179 17.84 -6.61 -5.01
N ALA A 180 17.87 -6.63 -3.67
CA ALA A 180 18.77 -5.81 -2.86
C ALA A 180 20.25 -6.13 -3.12
N LEU A 181 20.58 -7.42 -3.32
CA LEU A 181 21.93 -7.86 -3.66
C LEU A 181 22.37 -7.31 -5.02
N GLU A 182 21.49 -7.40 -6.04
CA GLU A 182 21.78 -6.90 -7.38
C GLU A 182 21.79 -5.37 -7.41
N ASP A 183 20.91 -4.70 -6.66
CA ASP A 183 20.89 -3.26 -6.48
C ASP A 183 22.23 -2.79 -5.92
N LYS A 184 22.67 -3.36 -4.79
CA LYS A 184 23.97 -3.05 -4.17
C LYS A 184 25.15 -3.30 -5.11
N ALA A 185 25.11 -4.37 -5.90
CA ALA A 185 26.20 -4.69 -6.83
C ALA A 185 26.34 -3.63 -7.94
N ASN A 186 25.22 -3.03 -8.36
CA ASN A 186 25.20 -2.00 -9.40
C ASN A 186 25.18 -0.57 -8.84
N GLY A 187 24.90 -0.43 -7.55
CA GLY A 187 24.85 0.79 -6.77
C GLY A 187 23.68 1.73 -7.05
N TYR A 188 22.46 1.21 -7.18
CA TYR A 188 21.29 2.05 -7.53
C TYR A 188 20.67 2.74 -6.31
N GLY A 189 20.74 2.11 -5.14
CA GLY A 189 20.19 2.61 -3.89
C GLY A 189 18.66 2.72 -3.90
N ILE A 190 17.95 1.72 -4.45
CA ILE A 190 16.48 1.58 -4.37
C ILE A 190 16.07 0.58 -3.31
N VAL A 191 16.75 -0.57 -3.23
CA VAL A 191 16.44 -1.66 -2.31
C VAL A 191 17.67 -1.97 -1.47
N GLU A 192 17.54 -1.90 -0.16
CA GLU A 192 18.62 -2.20 0.78
C GLU A 192 18.17 -3.26 1.79
N GLU A 193 18.97 -4.31 1.98
CA GLU A 193 18.81 -5.26 3.09
C GLU A 193 19.65 -4.82 4.29
N ASN A 194 19.03 -4.71 5.45
CA ASN A 194 19.76 -4.58 6.71
C ASN A 194 20.47 -5.92 7.01
N PRO A 195 21.81 -5.96 7.05
CA PRO A 195 22.53 -7.22 7.20
C PRO A 195 22.38 -7.86 8.58
N VAL A 196 21.85 -7.13 9.58
CA VAL A 196 21.65 -7.61 10.95
C VAL A 196 20.23 -8.13 11.15
N THR A 197 19.22 -7.37 10.71
CA THR A 197 17.80 -7.72 10.92
C THR A 197 17.19 -8.49 9.75
N GLY A 198 17.79 -8.42 8.56
CA GLY A 198 17.22 -8.94 7.31
C GLY A 198 16.03 -8.13 6.79
N GLU A 199 15.70 -7.00 7.41
CA GLU A 199 14.63 -6.11 6.95
C GLU A 199 15.04 -5.39 5.66
N ILE A 200 14.08 -5.24 4.75
CA ILE A 200 14.29 -4.55 3.47
C ILE A 200 13.79 -3.11 3.56
N ALA A 201 14.65 -2.14 3.26
CA ALA A 201 14.28 -0.75 3.06
C ALA A 201 14.14 -0.43 1.57
N LEU A 202 13.09 0.31 1.21
CA LEU A 202 12.78 0.73 -0.17
C LEU A 202 12.87 2.27 -0.29
N PHE A 203 13.56 2.76 -1.30
CA PHE A 203 13.84 4.19 -1.52
C PHE A 203 13.30 4.72 -2.86
N GLY A 204 12.49 3.94 -3.58
CA GLY A 204 11.89 4.35 -4.84
C GLY A 204 10.98 3.30 -5.44
N GLU A 205 10.72 3.40 -6.73
CA GLU A 205 9.83 2.49 -7.45
C GLU A 205 10.48 1.11 -7.64
N VAL A 206 9.75 0.05 -7.28
CA VAL A 206 10.15 -1.36 -7.49
C VAL A 206 9.10 -2.04 -8.37
N ASN A 207 9.52 -2.39 -9.58
CA ASN A 207 8.68 -3.09 -10.54
C ASN A 207 9.13 -4.54 -10.66
N ILE A 208 8.19 -5.48 -10.58
CA ILE A 208 8.43 -6.90 -10.74
C ILE A 208 7.80 -7.36 -12.06
N GLY A 209 8.67 -7.80 -12.98
CA GLY A 209 8.29 -8.18 -14.33
C GLY A 209 8.31 -7.02 -15.33
N ASN A 210 8.48 -7.35 -16.62
CA ASN A 210 8.57 -6.41 -17.73
C ASN A 210 7.83 -6.88 -19.00
N GLY A 211 7.17 -8.05 -18.94
CA GLY A 211 6.45 -8.67 -20.04
C GLY A 211 7.30 -9.36 -21.11
N SER A 212 8.61 -9.07 -21.18
CA SER A 212 9.55 -9.72 -22.11
C SER A 212 10.24 -10.93 -21.50
N THR A 213 10.46 -10.90 -20.18
CA THR A 213 11.16 -11.95 -19.43
C THR A 213 10.18 -12.61 -18.46
N THR A 214 9.99 -13.93 -18.62
CA THR A 214 9.23 -14.71 -17.63
C THR A 214 9.84 -14.52 -16.26
N THR A 215 9.03 -14.10 -15.31
CA THR A 215 9.49 -13.73 -13.97
C THR A 215 8.71 -14.51 -12.94
N TYR A 216 9.41 -15.09 -11.96
CA TYR A 216 8.81 -15.75 -10.82
C TYR A 216 9.33 -15.08 -9.57
N TYR A 217 8.45 -14.33 -8.90
CA TYR A 217 8.77 -13.55 -7.71
C TYR A 217 7.99 -14.08 -6.52
N LYS A 218 8.68 -14.29 -5.39
CA LYS A 218 8.05 -14.74 -4.16
C LYS A 218 8.64 -14.08 -2.92
N GLU A 219 7.75 -13.68 -2.03
CA GLU A 219 8.05 -13.32 -0.64
C GLU A 219 7.34 -14.28 0.31
N ASP A 220 8.03 -14.70 1.37
CA ASP A 220 7.51 -15.61 2.39
C ASP A 220 7.98 -15.15 3.78
N LYS A 221 7.06 -14.65 4.61
CA LYS A 221 7.33 -14.21 5.99
C LYS A 221 8.46 -13.18 6.12
N SER A 222 8.61 -12.33 5.10
CA SER A 222 9.54 -11.20 5.08
C SER A 222 8.82 -9.88 5.34
N ALA A 223 9.59 -8.81 5.54
CA ALA A 223 9.07 -7.46 5.66
C ALA A 223 9.89 -6.51 4.80
N ALA A 224 9.20 -5.59 4.12
CA ALA A 224 9.78 -4.47 3.43
C ALA A 224 9.11 -3.17 3.86
N THR A 225 9.88 -2.10 3.92
CA THR A 225 9.38 -0.80 4.35
C THR A 225 9.92 0.30 3.47
N PHE A 226 9.03 1.12 2.90
CA PHE A 226 9.44 2.34 2.25
C PHE A 226 10.02 3.31 3.29
N ALA A 227 11.19 3.85 2.98
CA ALA A 227 11.90 4.75 3.87
C ALA A 227 11.08 6.00 4.16
N ASP A 228 11.17 6.51 5.38
CA ASP A 228 10.51 7.75 5.77
C ASP A 228 11.36 8.97 5.37
N VAL A 229 11.46 9.21 4.07
CA VAL A 229 12.15 10.38 3.51
C VAL A 229 11.16 11.23 2.71
N SER A 230 11.37 12.54 2.71
CA SER A 230 10.48 13.49 2.02
C SER A 230 10.66 13.39 0.51
N VAL A 231 9.78 12.63 -0.15
CA VAL A 231 9.78 12.36 -1.59
C VAL A 231 8.43 12.74 -2.21
N PRO A 232 8.29 12.79 -3.56
CA PRO A 232 6.98 12.98 -4.15
C PRO A 232 6.07 11.81 -3.79
N ALA A 233 4.78 12.08 -3.57
CA ALA A 233 3.78 11.05 -3.27
C ALA A 233 3.69 9.93 -4.35
N THR A 234 4.18 10.21 -5.56
CA THR A 234 4.17 9.29 -6.68
C THR A 234 5.46 8.48 -6.85
N LEU A 235 6.48 8.66 -6.01
CA LEU A 235 7.76 7.94 -6.16
C LEU A 235 7.67 6.50 -5.66
N TYR A 236 7.01 6.29 -4.51
CA TYR A 236 6.98 4.97 -3.87
C TYR A 236 5.91 4.09 -4.48
N LYS A 237 6.38 3.02 -5.11
CA LYS A 237 5.52 2.03 -5.75
C LYS A 237 6.09 0.63 -5.63
N MET A 238 5.19 -0.33 -5.45
CA MET A 238 5.43 -1.75 -5.68
C MET A 238 4.50 -2.19 -6.82
N LEU A 239 5.06 -2.36 -8.02
CA LEU A 239 4.29 -2.72 -9.22
C LEU A 239 4.56 -4.17 -9.62
N PHE A 240 3.51 -4.88 -10.00
CA PHE A 240 3.59 -6.23 -10.58
C PHE A 240 3.01 -6.20 -11.99
N GLN A 241 3.84 -6.51 -13.00
CA GLN A 241 3.45 -6.23 -14.38
C GLN A 241 4.02 -7.19 -15.42
N GLY A 242 3.39 -7.18 -16.60
CA GLY A 242 3.86 -7.85 -17.80
C GLY A 242 3.52 -9.34 -17.92
N SER A 243 3.38 -9.79 -19.17
CA SER A 243 3.15 -11.19 -19.53
C SER A 243 4.23 -12.13 -18.97
N GLY A 244 3.79 -13.27 -18.43
CA GLY A 244 4.67 -14.28 -17.86
C GLY A 244 5.26 -13.92 -16.49
N CYS A 245 4.85 -12.81 -15.88
CA CYS A 245 5.17 -12.48 -14.49
C CYS A 245 4.23 -13.21 -13.51
N ASN A 246 4.79 -14.00 -12.60
CA ASN A 246 4.08 -14.80 -11.61
C ASN A 246 4.52 -14.39 -10.21
N VAL A 247 3.55 -14.04 -9.36
CA VAL A 247 3.81 -13.47 -8.04
C VAL A 247 3.14 -14.29 -6.95
N SER A 248 3.89 -14.62 -5.90
CA SER A 248 3.38 -15.28 -4.70
C SER A 248 3.85 -14.53 -3.45
N LEU A 249 2.93 -13.95 -2.69
CA LEU A 249 3.20 -13.26 -1.44
C LEU A 249 2.52 -14.03 -0.31
N GLY A 250 3.30 -14.54 0.63
CA GLY A 250 2.80 -15.30 1.77
C GLY A 250 3.31 -14.72 3.09
N GLY A 251 2.44 -14.22 3.97
CA GLY A 251 2.87 -13.66 5.25
C GLY A 251 3.78 -12.43 5.11
N PHE A 252 3.77 -11.76 3.96
CA PHE A 252 4.64 -10.62 3.66
C PHE A 252 4.07 -9.34 4.28
N ALA A 253 4.93 -8.52 4.89
CA ALA A 253 4.58 -7.20 5.38
C ALA A 253 5.17 -6.12 4.46
N LEU A 254 4.34 -5.28 3.86
CA LEU A 254 4.77 -4.13 3.07
C LEU A 254 4.18 -2.86 3.66
N LYS A 255 5.03 -1.95 4.13
CA LYS A 255 4.60 -0.78 4.88
C LYS A 255 5.32 0.49 4.46
N ALA A 256 4.74 1.62 4.82
CA ALA A 256 5.42 2.89 4.95
C ALA A 256 5.13 3.49 6.34
N TYR A 257 5.70 4.65 6.65
CA TYR A 257 5.46 5.37 7.90
C TYR A 257 4.70 6.68 7.62
N ASN A 258 5.39 7.81 7.52
CA ASN A 258 4.76 9.11 7.27
C ASN A 258 4.57 9.43 5.78
N GLN A 259 4.96 8.51 4.89
CA GLN A 259 4.74 8.56 3.46
C GLN A 259 3.75 7.48 3.05
N THR A 260 3.17 7.62 1.86
CA THR A 260 2.34 6.58 1.25
C THR A 260 3.03 5.96 0.03
N PHE A 261 2.56 4.80 -0.40
CA PHE A 261 3.03 4.14 -1.63
C PHE A 261 1.87 3.54 -2.42
N THR A 262 2.06 3.32 -3.72
CA THR A 262 1.09 2.57 -4.53
C THR A 262 1.45 1.09 -4.56
N LEU A 263 0.48 0.23 -4.26
CA LEU A 263 0.54 -1.20 -4.57
C LEU A 263 -0.28 -1.47 -5.82
N ASP A 264 0.35 -1.89 -6.92
CA ASP A 264 -0.37 -2.09 -8.18
C ASP A 264 -0.08 -3.47 -8.78
N ALA A 265 -1.13 -4.26 -8.92
CA ALA A 265 -1.13 -5.52 -9.64
C ALA A 265 -2.23 -5.56 -10.72
N SER A 266 -2.70 -4.40 -11.18
CA SER A 266 -3.81 -4.27 -12.11
C SER A 266 -3.42 -4.44 -13.59
N ASP A 267 -2.12 -4.54 -13.90
CA ASP A 267 -1.63 -4.75 -15.28
C ASP A 267 -2.34 -5.95 -15.92
N ALA A 268 -3.06 -5.70 -17.02
CA ALA A 268 -3.87 -6.70 -17.70
C ALA A 268 -3.06 -7.95 -18.11
N ASN A 269 -1.77 -7.82 -18.38
CA ASN A 269 -0.86 -8.87 -18.80
C ASN A 269 -0.16 -9.59 -17.65
N LEU A 270 -0.25 -9.13 -16.40
CA LEU A 270 0.30 -9.87 -15.26
C LEU A 270 -0.30 -11.29 -15.22
N ASN A 271 0.54 -12.32 -15.21
CA ASN A 271 0.07 -13.70 -15.41
C ASN A 271 -0.70 -14.23 -14.20
N ALA A 272 -0.14 -14.06 -13.01
CA ALA A 272 -0.78 -14.50 -11.77
C ALA A 272 -0.26 -13.71 -10.56
N LEU A 273 -1.16 -13.43 -9.62
CA LEU A 273 -0.84 -12.96 -8.28
C LEU A 273 -1.60 -13.81 -7.26
N THR A 274 -0.89 -14.31 -6.26
CA THR A 274 -1.47 -14.88 -5.04
C THR A 274 -0.88 -14.15 -3.84
N MET A 275 -1.75 -13.52 -3.04
CA MET A 275 -1.41 -12.82 -1.82
C MET A 275 -2.20 -13.45 -0.66
N ILE A 276 -1.49 -14.03 0.32
CA ILE A 276 -2.09 -14.76 1.43
C ILE A 276 -1.45 -14.31 2.75
N GLY A 277 -2.26 -13.94 3.74
CA GLY A 277 -1.72 -13.66 5.08
C GLY A 277 -0.85 -12.40 5.15
N CYS A 278 -0.93 -11.51 4.17
CA CYS A 278 -0.05 -10.34 4.07
C CYS A 278 -0.55 -9.16 4.90
N SER A 279 0.36 -8.29 5.32
CA SER A 279 0.03 -7.03 6.01
C SER A 279 0.51 -5.87 5.17
N ILE A 280 -0.43 -5.10 4.61
CA ILE A 280 -0.19 -3.91 3.82
C ILE A 280 -0.56 -2.71 4.69
N GLY A 281 0.35 -1.75 4.85
CA GLY A 281 0.08 -0.57 5.67
C GLY A 281 0.54 0.73 5.04
N PHE A 282 -0.28 1.78 5.07
CA PHE A 282 0.03 3.08 4.45
C PHE A 282 0.19 3.05 2.93
N ALA A 283 -0.49 2.13 2.23
CA ALA A 283 -0.61 2.23 0.78
C ALA A 283 -1.60 3.36 0.43
N ASP A 284 -1.23 4.30 -0.45
CA ASP A 284 -2.15 5.33 -0.97
C ASP A 284 -3.32 4.68 -1.73
N ALA A 285 -3.02 3.61 -2.46
CA ALA A 285 -4.01 2.79 -3.12
C ALA A 285 -3.47 1.37 -3.34
N ALA A 286 -4.40 0.42 -3.47
CA ALA A 286 -4.09 -0.96 -3.85
C ALA A 286 -4.97 -1.41 -5.02
N TYR A 287 -4.36 -1.76 -6.16
CA TYR A 287 -5.07 -2.12 -7.37
C TYR A 287 -4.84 -3.58 -7.76
N PHE A 288 -5.91 -4.29 -8.08
CA PHE A 288 -5.90 -5.70 -8.46
C PHE A 288 -6.70 -5.95 -9.74
N LYS A 289 -6.70 -7.18 -10.25
CA LYS A 289 -7.46 -7.59 -11.43
C LYS A 289 -8.03 -9.01 -11.35
N ALA A 290 -8.88 -9.32 -12.33
CA ALA A 290 -9.45 -10.65 -12.53
C ALA A 290 -8.40 -11.77 -12.53
N GLY A 291 -8.73 -12.90 -11.91
CA GLY A 291 -7.88 -14.10 -11.87
C GLY A 291 -6.80 -14.09 -10.78
N GLN A 292 -6.74 -13.04 -9.96
CA GLN A 292 -5.84 -12.96 -8.80
C GLN A 292 -6.54 -13.47 -7.52
N SER A 293 -5.74 -13.82 -6.51
CA SER A 293 -6.23 -14.25 -5.21
C SER A 293 -5.58 -13.44 -4.09
N ILE A 294 -6.39 -12.76 -3.29
CA ILE A 294 -6.03 -11.91 -2.17
C ILE A 294 -6.85 -12.38 -0.97
N THR A 295 -6.21 -13.12 -0.06
CA THR A 295 -6.93 -13.77 1.04
C THR A 295 -6.23 -13.64 2.39
N ASN A 296 -7.00 -13.56 3.47
CA ASN A 296 -6.47 -13.50 4.83
C ASN A 296 -5.46 -12.35 5.04
N CYS A 297 -5.60 -11.24 4.30
CA CYS A 297 -4.70 -10.11 4.36
C CYS A 297 -5.25 -9.01 5.25
N VAL A 298 -4.36 -8.17 5.77
CA VAL A 298 -4.70 -6.95 6.52
C VAL A 298 -4.26 -5.75 5.70
N PHE A 299 -5.17 -4.82 5.45
CA PHE A 299 -4.91 -3.52 4.88
C PHE A 299 -5.17 -2.47 5.96
N ASP A 300 -4.13 -1.82 6.46
CA ASP A 300 -4.22 -0.90 7.59
C ASP A 300 -3.73 0.49 7.24
N SER A 301 -4.57 1.50 7.48
CA SER A 301 -4.29 2.89 7.10
C SER A 301 -3.95 3.06 5.62
N CYS A 302 -4.55 2.22 4.77
CA CYS A 302 -4.46 2.36 3.32
C CYS A 302 -5.53 3.33 2.80
N GLY A 303 -5.31 3.94 1.64
CA GLY A 303 -6.37 4.56 0.85
C GLY A 303 -7.22 3.50 0.14
N GLN A 304 -7.85 3.87 -0.98
CA GLN A 304 -8.85 3.00 -1.60
C GLN A 304 -8.23 1.74 -2.20
N ILE A 305 -8.88 0.61 -1.95
CA ILE A 305 -8.56 -0.69 -2.51
C ILE A 305 -9.52 -0.97 -3.66
N ASP A 306 -8.99 -1.25 -4.85
CA ASP A 306 -9.74 -1.73 -6.00
C ASP A 306 -9.44 -3.22 -6.22
N PRO A 307 -10.30 -4.14 -5.75
CA PRO A 307 -10.15 -5.57 -5.99
C PRO A 307 -10.51 -5.97 -7.42
N ALA A 308 -11.10 -5.07 -8.22
CA ALA A 308 -11.71 -5.36 -9.51
C ALA A 308 -12.60 -6.62 -9.44
N THR A 309 -12.20 -7.73 -10.06
CA THR A 309 -12.91 -9.03 -9.94
C THR A 309 -12.01 -10.14 -9.39
N ALA A 310 -10.93 -9.78 -8.70
CA ALA A 310 -10.08 -10.72 -7.99
C ALA A 310 -10.85 -11.50 -6.91
N THR A 311 -10.34 -12.68 -6.55
CA THR A 311 -10.78 -13.37 -5.34
C THR A 311 -10.27 -12.60 -4.13
N PHE A 312 -11.17 -11.99 -3.36
CA PHE A 312 -10.86 -11.08 -2.26
C PHE A 312 -11.62 -11.52 -1.00
N LEU A 313 -11.03 -12.43 -0.22
CA LEU A 313 -11.74 -13.16 0.84
C LEU A 313 -11.03 -13.04 2.20
N ASN A 314 -11.79 -13.02 3.30
CA ASN A 314 -11.23 -13.08 4.66
C ASN A 314 -10.22 -11.95 4.95
N ASN A 315 -10.37 -10.79 4.31
CA ASN A 315 -9.46 -9.67 4.50
C ASN A 315 -9.99 -8.71 5.58
N THR A 316 -9.08 -8.14 6.36
CA THR A 316 -9.38 -7.06 7.31
C THR A 316 -8.92 -5.74 6.72
N ILE A 317 -9.78 -4.73 6.75
CA ILE A 317 -9.51 -3.39 6.25
C ILE A 317 -9.76 -2.41 7.40
N SER A 318 -8.74 -1.65 7.78
CA SER A 318 -8.80 -0.73 8.92
C SER A 318 -8.13 0.61 8.63
N GLY A 319 -8.51 1.64 9.38
CA GLY A 319 -7.78 2.93 9.40
C GLY A 319 -7.95 3.79 8.14
N TYR A 320 -8.90 3.47 7.26
CA TYR A 320 -9.23 4.34 6.13
C TYR A 320 -9.84 5.65 6.63
N ALA A 321 -9.35 6.78 6.12
CA ALA A 321 -9.81 8.11 6.51
C ALA A 321 -10.21 9.00 5.31
N GLY A 322 -10.35 8.42 4.11
CA GLY A 322 -10.78 9.15 2.91
C GLY A 322 -12.30 9.30 2.80
N THR A 323 -12.78 9.88 1.69
CA THR A 323 -14.20 10.21 1.47
C THR A 323 -14.93 9.26 0.53
N GLU A 324 -14.22 8.43 -0.23
CA GLU A 324 -14.84 7.59 -1.26
C GLU A 324 -15.23 6.24 -0.66
N GLY A 325 -14.37 5.66 0.17
CA GLY A 325 -14.59 4.38 0.84
C GLY A 325 -13.32 3.54 0.77
N ALA A 326 -13.08 2.72 1.78
CA ALA A 326 -11.86 1.92 1.89
C ALA A 326 -11.73 0.89 0.77
N LEU A 327 -12.86 0.35 0.29
CA LEU A 327 -12.92 -0.60 -0.82
C LEU A 327 -13.86 -0.09 -1.92
N LEU A 328 -13.38 -0.05 -3.16
CA LEU A 328 -14.23 0.17 -4.33
C LEU A 328 -15.06 -1.09 -4.60
N LEU A 329 -16.38 -0.96 -4.57
CA LEU A 329 -17.31 -2.08 -4.75
C LEU A 329 -17.26 -2.57 -6.20
N PRO A 330 -16.84 -3.83 -6.44
CA PRO A 330 -16.86 -4.41 -7.79
C PRO A 330 -18.24 -4.42 -8.41
N THR A 331 -18.28 -4.39 -9.75
CA THR A 331 -19.53 -4.69 -10.48
C THR A 331 -19.94 -6.15 -10.36
N VAL A 332 -19.01 -7.04 -10.05
CA VAL A 332 -19.21 -8.48 -9.81
C VAL A 332 -18.64 -8.86 -8.45
N THR A 333 -19.49 -9.24 -7.51
CA THR A 333 -19.08 -9.49 -6.10
C THR A 333 -19.01 -10.96 -5.72
N THR A 334 -19.21 -11.90 -6.65
CA THR A 334 -19.18 -13.35 -6.36
C THR A 334 -17.82 -13.83 -5.83
N ASN A 335 -16.77 -13.04 -6.03
CA ASN A 335 -15.40 -13.35 -5.62
C ASN A 335 -14.98 -12.57 -4.36
N MET A 336 -15.91 -11.90 -3.68
CA MET A 336 -15.65 -11.08 -2.50
C MET A 336 -16.58 -11.49 -1.35
N SER A 337 -16.01 -11.95 -0.24
CA SER A 337 -16.78 -12.32 0.96
C SER A 337 -15.93 -12.29 2.22
N ASP A 338 -16.60 -12.36 3.37
CA ASP A 338 -15.98 -12.55 4.68
C ASP A 338 -14.99 -11.44 5.03
N LEU A 339 -15.35 -10.18 4.72
CA LEU A 339 -14.51 -9.03 4.97
C LEU A 339 -14.85 -8.39 6.32
N MET A 340 -13.83 -7.86 7.00
CA MET A 340 -14.00 -7.07 8.21
C MET A 340 -13.52 -5.65 7.99
N PHE A 341 -14.40 -4.67 8.17
CA PHE A 341 -14.08 -3.25 8.12
C PHE A 341 -14.08 -2.64 9.52
N ILE A 342 -13.02 -1.89 9.86
CA ILE A 342 -12.86 -1.27 11.18
C ILE A 342 -12.51 0.21 11.02
N SER A 343 -13.41 1.09 11.48
CA SER A 343 -13.21 2.54 11.49
C SER A 343 -13.10 3.11 12.90
N SER A 344 -12.51 4.29 13.00
CA SER A 344 -12.50 5.14 14.20
C SER A 344 -13.54 6.27 14.11
N GLY A 345 -14.59 6.12 13.30
CA GLY A 345 -15.62 7.15 13.06
C GLY A 345 -15.28 8.13 11.93
N ALA A 346 -14.56 7.68 10.89
CA ALA A 346 -14.26 8.47 9.71
C ALA A 346 -14.37 7.64 8.42
N GLY A 347 -14.74 8.30 7.34
CA GLY A 347 -14.83 7.71 6.00
C GLY A 347 -15.84 6.57 5.90
N HIS A 348 -15.90 5.94 4.73
CA HIS A 348 -16.81 4.84 4.43
C HIS A 348 -16.05 3.51 4.33
N ALA A 349 -16.72 2.39 4.59
CA ALA A 349 -16.13 1.07 4.38
C ALA A 349 -16.07 0.75 2.87
N ILE A 350 -17.18 0.94 2.18
CA ILE A 350 -17.37 0.55 0.79
C ILE A 350 -17.85 1.74 -0.05
N TYR A 351 -17.24 1.92 -1.22
CA TYR A 351 -17.65 2.88 -2.24
C TYR A 351 -18.41 2.19 -3.38
N ALA A 352 -19.68 2.52 -3.59
CA ALA A 352 -20.44 2.06 -4.75
C ALA A 352 -20.49 3.14 -5.84
N GLY A 353 -19.51 3.10 -6.76
CA GLY A 353 -19.40 4.04 -7.89
C GLY A 353 -20.21 3.67 -9.13
N ALA A 354 -20.88 2.52 -9.15
CA ALA A 354 -21.65 2.04 -10.31
C ALA A 354 -22.97 1.40 -9.87
N THR A 355 -24.02 1.57 -10.68
CA THR A 355 -25.38 1.08 -10.40
C THR A 355 -25.50 -0.44 -10.50
N GLY A 356 -26.63 -0.98 -10.03
CA GLY A 356 -27.02 -2.38 -10.16
C GLY A 356 -26.99 -3.18 -8.85
N THR A 357 -27.29 -4.46 -8.96
CA THR A 357 -27.38 -5.39 -7.82
C THR A 357 -26.01 -5.96 -7.45
N ARG A 358 -25.74 -6.07 -6.15
CA ARG A 358 -24.49 -6.56 -5.57
C ARG A 358 -24.80 -7.46 -4.38
N THR A 359 -24.14 -8.61 -4.28
CA THR A 359 -24.23 -9.47 -3.10
C THR A 359 -23.06 -9.19 -2.16
N LEU A 360 -23.35 -8.92 -0.90
CA LEU A 360 -22.36 -8.74 0.16
C LEU A 360 -22.46 -9.94 1.13
N ALA A 361 -21.57 -10.92 0.95
CA ALA A 361 -21.58 -12.15 1.76
C ALA A 361 -20.57 -12.04 2.91
N GLY A 362 -21.03 -12.23 4.15
CA GLY A 362 -20.16 -12.29 5.33
C GLY A 362 -19.43 -10.98 5.66
N ILE A 363 -19.93 -9.84 5.19
CA ILE A 363 -19.27 -8.54 5.45
C ILE A 363 -19.65 -8.05 6.85
N LEU A 364 -18.64 -7.69 7.63
CA LEU A 364 -18.77 -7.17 8.98
C LEU A 364 -18.19 -5.76 9.06
N TYR A 365 -18.84 -4.91 9.86
CA TYR A 365 -18.49 -3.51 10.06
C TYR A 365 -18.36 -3.19 11.55
N SER A 366 -17.45 -2.28 11.90
CA SER A 366 -17.29 -1.79 13.26
C SER A 366 -16.79 -0.35 13.27
N GLY A 367 -17.39 0.50 14.11
CA GLY A 367 -16.94 1.87 14.35
C GLY A 367 -17.36 2.89 13.29
N TYR A 368 -18.37 2.58 12.48
CA TYR A 368 -18.99 3.48 11.50
C TYR A 368 -20.25 4.17 12.06
N GLY A 369 -20.69 5.21 11.37
CA GLY A 369 -21.84 6.05 11.70
C GLY A 369 -23.17 5.51 11.22
N ALA A 370 -24.23 6.26 11.52
CA ALA A 370 -25.61 5.97 11.10
C ALA A 370 -25.84 6.29 9.60
N ASP A 371 -27.04 5.99 9.10
CA ASP A 371 -27.45 6.37 7.74
C ASP A 371 -27.27 7.88 7.49
N ASP A 372 -26.96 8.23 6.24
CA ASP A 372 -26.74 9.60 5.73
C ASP A 372 -25.59 10.38 6.41
N THR A 373 -24.79 9.75 7.26
CA THR A 373 -23.60 10.37 7.88
C THR A 373 -22.37 10.32 6.96
N THR A 374 -21.38 11.17 7.21
CA THR A 374 -20.07 11.15 6.49
C THR A 374 -19.22 9.92 6.77
N ASP A 375 -19.67 9.08 7.68
CA ASP A 375 -19.00 7.87 8.14
C ASP A 375 -19.94 6.65 8.11
N ALA A 376 -21.03 6.69 7.32
CA ALA A 376 -21.86 5.51 7.04
C ALA A 376 -21.03 4.37 6.42
N GLU A 377 -21.48 3.12 6.56
CA GLU A 377 -20.69 1.96 6.14
C GLU A 377 -20.56 1.87 4.61
N VAL A 378 -21.64 2.10 3.86
CA VAL A 378 -21.63 2.15 2.40
C VAL A 378 -21.93 3.57 1.92
N TYR A 379 -21.09 4.06 1.01
CA TYR A 379 -21.37 5.28 0.26
C TYR A 379 -21.72 4.94 -1.19
N ASN A 380 -22.98 5.13 -1.56
CA ASN A 380 -23.44 5.00 -2.94
C ASN A 380 -23.39 6.36 -3.62
N ASN A 381 -22.41 6.54 -4.50
CA ASN A 381 -22.29 7.73 -5.34
C ASN A 381 -22.39 7.40 -6.83
N SER A 382 -23.11 6.32 -7.15
CA SER A 382 -23.25 5.82 -8.53
C SER A 382 -24.12 6.72 -9.44
N GLY A 383 -24.83 7.69 -8.86
CA GLY A 383 -25.83 8.51 -9.56
C GLY A 383 -27.11 7.75 -9.94
N GLY A 384 -27.35 6.57 -9.35
CA GLY A 384 -28.59 5.81 -9.55
C GLY A 384 -28.81 4.72 -8.49
N LEU A 385 -29.67 3.76 -8.82
CA LEU A 385 -30.06 2.68 -7.91
C LEU A 385 -28.95 1.61 -7.77
N VAL A 386 -28.58 1.34 -6.52
CA VAL A 386 -27.79 0.18 -6.10
C VAL A 386 -28.65 -0.71 -5.21
N THR A 387 -28.63 -2.02 -5.44
CA THR A 387 -29.29 -3.00 -4.57
C THR A 387 -28.24 -3.87 -3.91
N LEU A 388 -28.25 -3.94 -2.58
CA LEU A 388 -27.31 -4.73 -1.78
C LEU A 388 -28.03 -5.94 -1.20
N ASP A 389 -27.72 -7.13 -1.70
CA ASP A 389 -28.21 -8.40 -1.16
C ASP A 389 -27.24 -8.90 -0.09
N ILE A 390 -27.63 -8.85 1.17
CA ILE A 390 -26.80 -9.25 2.31
C ILE A 390 -26.99 -10.74 2.57
N SER A 391 -25.89 -11.48 2.68
CA SER A 391 -25.90 -12.93 2.89
C SER A 391 -24.71 -13.43 3.71
N GLY A 392 -24.58 -14.74 3.91
CA GLY A 392 -23.38 -15.35 4.51
C GLY A 392 -23.10 -14.94 5.96
N GLY A 393 -24.10 -14.46 6.70
CA GLY A 393 -23.91 -13.94 8.06
C GLY A 393 -23.37 -12.51 8.13
N GLY A 394 -23.37 -11.77 7.01
CA GLY A 394 -23.00 -10.35 6.98
C GLY A 394 -24.04 -9.46 7.67
N GLN A 395 -23.61 -8.24 8.01
CA GLN A 395 -24.45 -7.22 8.64
C GLN A 395 -25.13 -6.34 7.57
N SER A 396 -26.36 -5.90 7.85
CA SER A 396 -27.02 -4.85 7.07
C SER A 396 -26.24 -3.54 7.22
N PRO A 397 -25.74 -2.93 6.14
CA PRO A 397 -24.95 -1.73 6.25
C PRO A 397 -25.81 -0.50 6.54
N THR A 398 -25.25 0.49 7.24
CA THR A 398 -25.71 1.88 7.14
C THR A 398 -25.29 2.47 5.81
N VAL A 399 -26.13 3.32 5.24
CA VAL A 399 -25.94 3.83 3.89
C VAL A 399 -26.01 5.35 3.84
N ARG A 400 -25.13 5.92 3.02
CA ARG A 400 -25.27 7.29 2.52
C ARG A 400 -25.42 7.27 1.01
N ASP A 401 -26.42 7.98 0.51
CA ASP A 401 -26.62 8.19 -0.92
C ASP A 401 -26.08 9.57 -1.36
N GLY A 402 -25.28 9.56 -2.42
CA GLY A 402 -24.82 10.75 -3.13
C GLY A 402 -25.92 11.38 -3.99
N SER A 403 -25.58 12.46 -4.69
CA SER A 403 -26.54 13.17 -5.53
C SER A 403 -27.10 12.26 -6.63
N GLY A 404 -28.42 12.04 -6.63
CA GLY A 404 -29.11 11.22 -7.63
C GLY A 404 -28.96 9.71 -7.43
N ALA A 405 -28.28 9.28 -6.37
CA ALA A 405 -28.19 7.87 -6.00
C ALA A 405 -29.37 7.44 -5.12
N SER A 406 -29.64 6.14 -5.11
CA SER A 406 -30.52 5.50 -4.13
C SER A 406 -30.04 4.10 -3.83
N THR A 407 -30.20 3.66 -2.58
CA THR A 407 -29.82 2.30 -2.18
C THR A 407 -31.00 1.51 -1.63
N VAL A 408 -31.09 0.24 -2.01
CA VAL A 408 -31.99 -0.76 -1.41
C VAL A 408 -31.14 -1.85 -0.76
N VAL A 409 -31.34 -2.09 0.53
CA VAL A 409 -30.67 -3.16 1.28
C VAL A 409 -31.63 -4.31 1.50
N ASN A 410 -31.36 -5.44 0.86
CA ASN A 410 -32.09 -6.70 1.03
C ASN A 410 -31.31 -7.59 1.99
N ALA A 411 -31.67 -7.59 3.28
CA ALA A 411 -31.03 -8.43 4.26
C ALA A 411 -31.92 -9.63 4.60
N THR A 412 -31.82 -10.71 3.82
CA THR A 412 -32.64 -11.90 4.07
C THR A 412 -32.13 -12.69 5.28
N VAL A 413 -32.97 -12.80 6.29
CA VAL A 413 -32.80 -13.67 7.45
C VAL A 413 -33.53 -14.99 7.22
N ASN A 414 -32.81 -16.09 7.34
CA ASN A 414 -33.38 -17.44 7.30
C ASN A 414 -33.76 -17.90 8.71
N VAL A 415 -35.05 -18.14 8.94
CA VAL A 415 -35.60 -18.73 10.16
C VAL A 415 -35.90 -20.20 9.90
N THR A 416 -35.37 -21.08 10.74
CA THR A 416 -35.76 -22.51 10.76
C THR A 416 -36.66 -22.76 11.95
N ILE A 417 -37.92 -23.05 11.68
CA ILE A 417 -38.89 -23.48 12.68
C ILE A 417 -38.76 -24.98 12.84
N ALA A 418 -38.50 -25.44 14.06
CA ALA A 418 -38.43 -26.85 14.41
C ALA A 418 -39.32 -27.12 15.64
N ALA A 419 -40.07 -28.21 15.61
CA ALA A 419 -40.84 -28.66 16.76
C ALA A 419 -40.08 -29.74 17.55
N ASN A 420 -40.25 -29.77 18.87
CA ASN A 420 -39.73 -30.82 19.73
C ASN A 420 -40.38 -32.20 19.50
N VAL A 421 -41.47 -32.26 18.73
CA VAL A 421 -42.22 -33.49 18.41
C VAL A 421 -42.20 -33.77 16.91
N THR A 422 -42.98 -33.03 16.12
CA THR A 422 -42.95 -33.07 14.66
C THR A 422 -43.74 -31.89 14.12
N LEU A 423 -43.30 -31.31 13.01
CA LEU A 423 -44.11 -30.39 12.21
C LEU A 423 -44.86 -31.12 11.09
N VAL A 424 -44.59 -32.41 10.85
CA VAL A 424 -45.24 -33.15 9.76
C VAL A 424 -46.76 -33.14 9.94
N GLY A 425 -47.47 -32.61 8.95
CA GLY A 425 -48.91 -32.43 8.95
C GLY A 425 -49.39 -31.08 9.48
N ALA A 426 -48.59 -30.34 10.26
CA ALA A 426 -49.00 -29.07 10.84
C ALA A 426 -49.23 -27.99 9.76
N GLU A 427 -50.25 -27.16 9.97
CA GLU A 427 -50.42 -25.91 9.24
C GLU A 427 -49.49 -24.85 9.84
N ILE A 428 -48.77 -24.14 8.99
CA ILE A 428 -47.83 -23.08 9.41
C ILE A 428 -48.16 -21.82 8.61
N ARG A 429 -48.31 -20.70 9.31
CA ARG A 429 -48.48 -19.37 8.73
C ARG A 429 -47.49 -18.41 9.35
N ILE A 430 -46.93 -17.56 8.51
CA ILE A 430 -46.00 -16.51 8.90
C ILE A 430 -46.58 -15.22 8.37
N TYR A 431 -46.77 -14.26 9.26
CA TYR A 431 -47.32 -12.97 8.92
C TYR A 431 -46.37 -11.84 9.29
N ASP A 432 -46.48 -10.74 8.57
CA ASP A 432 -45.89 -9.46 8.95
C ASP A 432 -46.70 -8.87 10.11
N LEU A 433 -46.07 -8.61 11.26
CA LEU A 433 -46.75 -7.98 12.39
C LEU A 433 -46.69 -6.45 12.28
N ASP A 434 -47.20 -5.95 11.16
CA ASP A 434 -47.34 -4.51 10.86
C ASP A 434 -48.57 -3.87 11.54
N THR A 435 -49.45 -4.71 12.10
CA THR A 435 -50.69 -4.33 12.76
C THR A 435 -50.71 -4.79 14.22
N THR A 436 -51.58 -4.19 15.02
CA THR A 436 -51.75 -4.59 16.43
C THR A 436 -52.66 -5.83 16.47
N PRO A 437 -52.28 -6.93 17.15
CA PRO A 437 -53.17 -8.08 17.34
C PRO A 437 -54.56 -7.65 17.81
N PRO A 438 -55.65 -8.28 17.34
CA PRO A 438 -55.69 -9.64 16.76
C PRO A 438 -55.56 -9.73 15.24
N GLU A 439 -55.41 -8.61 14.53
CA GLU A 439 -55.15 -8.67 13.08
C GLU A 439 -53.73 -9.18 12.88
N PHE A 440 -53.59 -10.28 12.13
CA PHE A 440 -52.29 -10.93 11.92
C PHE A 440 -51.44 -10.23 10.84
N GLY A 441 -51.92 -9.16 10.21
CA GLY A 441 -51.24 -8.49 9.11
C GLY A 441 -51.25 -9.33 7.81
N THR A 442 -50.27 -9.09 6.94
CA THR A 442 -50.16 -9.76 5.64
C THR A 442 -49.47 -11.13 5.80
N GLU A 443 -50.04 -12.21 5.25
CA GLU A 443 -49.37 -13.52 5.21
C GLU A 443 -48.15 -13.43 4.29
N LEU A 444 -46.96 -13.67 4.85
CA LEU A 444 -45.67 -13.66 4.15
C LEU A 444 -45.34 -15.04 3.60
N ALA A 445 -45.68 -16.10 4.32
CA ALA A 445 -45.47 -17.49 3.92
C ALA A 445 -46.38 -18.44 4.69
N GLY A 446 -46.67 -19.60 4.11
CA GLY A 446 -47.39 -20.64 4.83
C GLY A 446 -47.44 -21.98 4.12
N THR A 447 -47.95 -22.99 4.80
CA THR A 447 -48.31 -24.29 4.24
C THR A 447 -49.45 -24.89 5.04
N GLU A 448 -50.45 -25.45 4.35
CA GLU A 448 -51.58 -26.16 4.97
C GLU A 448 -51.16 -27.44 5.70
N SER A 449 -50.07 -28.07 5.25
CA SER A 449 -49.61 -29.34 5.79
C SER A 449 -48.11 -29.47 5.56
N CYS A 450 -47.32 -29.21 6.60
CA CYS A 450 -45.88 -29.22 6.50
C CYS A 450 -45.38 -30.65 6.19
N PRO A 451 -44.59 -30.86 5.13
CA PRO A 451 -44.20 -32.21 4.71
C PRO A 451 -42.98 -32.75 5.49
N THR A 452 -42.33 -31.92 6.30
CA THR A 452 -41.10 -32.30 7.00
C THR A 452 -41.15 -31.92 8.48
N ALA A 453 -40.13 -32.33 9.25
CA ALA A 453 -40.03 -32.00 10.67
C ALA A 453 -39.65 -30.53 10.94
N THR A 454 -39.27 -29.78 9.90
CA THR A 454 -38.84 -28.37 9.96
C THR A 454 -39.58 -27.53 8.92
N TYR A 455 -39.73 -26.24 9.17
CA TYR A 455 -40.21 -25.29 8.17
C TYR A 455 -39.21 -24.13 8.05
N GLY A 456 -38.73 -23.90 6.84
CA GLY A 456 -37.81 -22.80 6.54
C GLY A 456 -38.59 -21.57 6.09
N TYR A 457 -38.24 -20.41 6.62
CA TYR A 457 -38.73 -19.11 6.20
C TYR A 457 -37.56 -18.18 5.92
N ALA A 458 -37.65 -17.42 4.84
CA ALA A 458 -36.69 -16.39 4.48
C ALA A 458 -37.45 -15.07 4.46
N GLY A 459 -37.08 -14.14 5.35
CA GLY A 459 -37.72 -12.82 5.46
C GLY A 459 -36.69 -11.74 5.66
N ASP A 460 -37.10 -10.47 5.60
CA ASP A 460 -36.16 -9.36 5.78
C ASP A 460 -35.79 -9.20 7.27
N GLY A 461 -34.50 -8.93 7.52
CA GLY A 461 -33.97 -8.69 8.84
C GLY A 461 -34.52 -7.41 9.45
N GLY A 462 -34.91 -7.48 10.73
CA GLY A 462 -35.53 -6.36 11.45
C GLY A 462 -37.06 -6.40 11.46
N ASN A 463 -37.69 -7.22 10.61
CA ASN A 463 -39.14 -7.40 10.65
C ASN A 463 -39.57 -8.20 11.89
N VAL A 464 -40.65 -7.77 12.51
CA VAL A 464 -41.33 -8.54 13.55
C VAL A 464 -42.33 -9.43 12.83
N ILE A 465 -42.13 -10.74 12.90
CA ILE A 465 -43.04 -11.71 12.31
C ILE A 465 -43.87 -12.40 13.39
N LEU A 466 -45.11 -12.73 13.04
CA LEU A 466 -45.94 -13.66 13.82
C LEU A 466 -45.90 -15.04 13.15
N ILE A 467 -45.58 -16.06 13.94
CA ILE A 467 -45.56 -17.46 13.48
C ILE A 467 -46.73 -18.18 14.14
N GLN A 468 -47.70 -18.58 13.33
CA GLN A 468 -48.82 -19.42 13.73
C GLN A 468 -48.52 -20.87 13.34
N ILE A 469 -48.62 -21.79 14.30
CA ILE A 469 -48.44 -23.23 14.09
C ILE A 469 -49.70 -23.92 14.61
N MET A 470 -50.43 -24.56 13.71
CA MET A 470 -51.68 -25.25 14.00
C MET A 470 -51.55 -26.73 13.68
N LYS A 471 -52.25 -27.55 14.48
CA LYS A 471 -52.35 -28.98 14.20
C LYS A 471 -53.21 -29.17 12.95
N ASP A 472 -52.83 -30.12 12.09
CA ASP A 472 -53.65 -30.52 10.94
C ASP A 472 -55.12 -30.76 11.34
N GLY A 473 -56.04 -30.18 10.59
CA GLY A 473 -57.48 -30.30 10.82
C GLY A 473 -57.99 -29.64 12.11
N TYR A 474 -57.24 -28.71 12.70
CA TYR A 474 -57.77 -27.82 13.73
C TYR A 474 -58.88 -26.95 13.13
N VAL A 475 -60.06 -26.95 13.74
CA VAL A 475 -61.19 -26.10 13.34
C VAL A 475 -61.30 -25.02 14.40
N GLU A 476 -61.18 -23.75 13.99
CA GLU A 476 -61.30 -22.58 14.86
C GLU A 476 -62.63 -22.50 15.62
#